data_AF-A0A2A5C218-F1
#
_entry.id   AF-A0A2A5C218-F1
#
_cell.length_a   1.000
_cell.length_b   1.000
_cell.length_c   1.000
_cell.angle_alpha   90.00
_cell.angle_beta   90.00
_cell.angle_gamma   90.00
#
_symmetry.space_group_name_H-M   'P 1'
#
loop_
_entity.id
_entity.type
_entity.pdbx_description
1 polymer ?
#
loop_
_entity_poly.entity_id
_entity_poly.type
_entity_poly.pdbx_seq_one_letter_code
_entity_poly.pdbx_strand_id
1 'polypeptide(L)'
;IRYRGKTILLPGDISVDVEAQLLARGVLPKQIDVLIAPHHGSRTSSSQAFVDHLSPVHVVYAAGFNHHFGHPTKSVFKRYQRAGAHAWVTGASGAIIFKWDGNGYLEVYPWRDQARRYWH
;
A
#
# COMPACT_ATOMS: atom_id res chain seq x y z
N ILE A 1 2.51 1.28 12.70
CA ILE A 1 1.37 1.21 13.64
C ILE A 1 1.06 -0.25 13.90
N ARG A 2 0.81 -0.64 15.16
CA ARG A 2 0.30 -1.97 15.52
C ARG A 2 -1.04 -1.83 16.23
N TYR A 3 -2.04 -2.58 15.77
CA TYR A 3 -3.39 -2.52 16.35
C TYR A 3 -4.10 -3.87 16.16
N ARG A 4 -4.63 -4.44 17.24
CA ARG A 4 -5.36 -5.74 17.24
C ARG A 4 -4.67 -6.85 16.42
N GLY A 5 -3.36 -7.01 16.60
CA GLY A 5 -2.56 -8.02 15.90
C GLY A 5 -2.22 -7.69 14.44
N LYS A 6 -2.58 -6.49 13.96
CA LYS A 6 -2.30 -6.01 12.60
C LYS A 6 -1.15 -5.02 12.59
N THR A 7 -0.33 -5.09 11.55
CA THR A 7 0.79 -4.18 11.32
C THR A 7 0.53 -3.33 10.08
N ILE A 8 0.53 -2.02 10.28
CA ILE A 8 0.37 -1.03 9.22
C ILE A 8 1.67 -0.24 9.12
N LEU A 9 2.20 -0.10 7.90
CA LEU A 9 3.38 0.71 7.65
C LEU A 9 3.02 1.94 6.80
N LEU A 10 3.40 3.11 7.32
CA LEU A 10 3.24 4.42 6.70
C LEU A 10 4.63 5.00 6.44
N PRO A 11 5.30 4.60 5.36
CA PRO A 11 6.69 4.98 5.11
C PRO A 11 6.83 6.43 4.57
N GLY A 12 5.74 7.10 4.23
CA GLY A 12 5.78 8.41 3.58
C GLY A 12 6.46 8.33 2.21
N ASP A 13 7.23 9.35 1.84
CA ASP A 13 7.81 9.47 0.50
C ASP A 13 9.28 9.05 0.42
N ILE A 14 9.69 8.09 1.27
CA ILE A 14 11.05 7.56 1.27
C ILE A 14 11.47 7.03 -0.10
N SER A 15 12.73 7.28 -0.47
CA SER A 15 13.36 6.75 -1.67
C SER A 15 13.95 5.37 -1.43
N VAL A 16 14.36 4.70 -2.51
CA VAL A 16 15.12 3.43 -2.46
C VAL A 16 16.38 3.51 -1.59
N ASP A 17 17.05 4.66 -1.51
CA ASP A 17 18.25 4.82 -0.69
C ASP A 17 17.90 4.79 0.80
N VAL A 18 16.79 5.44 1.18
CA VAL A 18 16.29 5.41 2.56
C VAL A 18 15.76 4.02 2.90
N GLU A 19 15.08 3.35 1.97
CA GLU A 19 14.67 1.94 2.14
C GLU A 19 15.86 1.03 2.44
N ALA A 20 16.93 1.14 1.67
CA ALA A 20 18.16 0.36 1.88
C ALA A 20 18.79 0.62 3.25
N GLN A 21 18.84 1.89 3.69
CA GLN A 21 19.34 2.24 5.03
C GLN A 21 18.47 1.63 6.13
N LEU A 22 17.15 1.68 5.99
CA LEU A 22 16.22 1.11 6.98
C LEU A 22 16.29 -0.42 7.03
N LEU A 23 16.48 -1.07 5.88
CA LEU A 23 16.75 -2.51 5.79
C LEU A 23 18.07 -2.88 6.48
N ALA A 24 19.15 -2.17 6.18
CA ALA A 24 20.47 -2.42 6.75
C ALA A 24 20.50 -2.22 8.27
N ARG A 25 19.72 -1.28 8.79
CA ARG A 25 19.55 -1.07 10.24
C ARG A 25 18.68 -2.13 10.92
N GLY A 26 17.98 -2.97 10.15
CA GLY A 26 17.09 -4.00 10.69
C GLY A 26 15.86 -3.47 11.42
N VAL A 27 15.46 -2.21 11.14
CA VAL A 27 14.35 -1.54 11.85
C VAL A 27 12.99 -1.77 11.19
N LEU A 28 12.96 -2.32 9.98
CA LEU A 28 11.72 -2.57 9.25
C LEU A 28 11.05 -3.86 9.74
N PRO A 29 9.74 -3.81 10.04
CA PRO A 29 8.96 -5.00 10.33
C PRO A 29 8.89 -5.94 9.12
N LYS A 30 8.53 -7.19 9.35
CA LYS A 30 8.18 -8.17 8.31
C LYS A 30 6.68 -8.45 8.35
N GLN A 31 6.12 -8.97 7.26
CA GLN A 31 4.72 -9.39 7.14
C GLN A 31 3.74 -8.26 7.49
N ILE A 32 3.60 -7.31 6.57
CA ILE A 32 2.76 -6.12 6.77
C ILE A 32 1.33 -6.40 6.32
N ASP A 33 0.32 -6.18 7.16
CA ASP A 33 -1.07 -6.32 6.73
C ASP A 33 -1.45 -5.22 5.73
N VAL A 34 -1.08 -3.97 6.02
CA VAL A 34 -1.38 -2.81 5.17
C VAL A 34 -0.15 -1.92 5.02
N LEU A 35 0.31 -1.78 3.78
CA LEU A 35 1.37 -0.84 3.40
C LEU A 35 0.78 0.31 2.60
N ILE A 36 1.07 1.55 2.99
CA ILE A 36 0.94 2.66 2.06
C ILE A 36 2.21 2.70 1.22
N ALA A 37 2.07 2.54 -0.10
CA ALA A 37 3.21 2.49 -1.00
C ALA A 37 4.03 3.78 -0.84
N PRO A 38 5.35 3.68 -0.57
CA PRO A 38 6.17 4.86 -0.45
C PRO A 38 6.08 5.72 -1.71
N HIS A 39 6.10 7.04 -1.53
CA HIS A 39 6.14 8.00 -2.64
C HIS A 39 5.06 7.73 -3.69
N HIS A 40 3.85 7.38 -3.23
CA HIS A 40 2.69 7.05 -4.06
C HIS A 40 2.89 5.90 -5.07
N GLY A 41 3.96 5.10 -4.94
CA GLY A 41 4.35 4.09 -5.92
C GLY A 41 5.23 4.65 -7.07
N SER A 42 6.05 5.67 -6.79
CA SER A 42 7.05 6.19 -7.70
C SER A 42 8.14 5.16 -8.03
N ARG A 43 8.70 5.24 -9.25
CA ARG A 43 9.82 4.39 -9.70
C ARG A 43 11.09 4.56 -8.85
N THR A 44 11.19 5.67 -8.10
CA THR A 44 12.30 5.98 -7.18
C THR A 44 12.09 5.40 -5.78
N SER A 45 11.08 4.54 -5.61
CA SER A 45 10.70 3.90 -4.36
C SER A 45 10.29 2.44 -4.56
N SER A 46 9.95 1.78 -3.46
CA SER A 46 9.48 0.40 -3.38
C SER A 46 10.44 -0.59 -4.01
N SER A 47 11.74 -0.52 -3.71
CA SER A 47 12.77 -1.44 -4.22
C SER A 47 12.39 -2.91 -4.03
N GLN A 48 12.98 -3.81 -4.83
CA GLN A 48 12.65 -5.24 -4.75
C GLN A 48 12.92 -5.81 -3.36
N ALA A 49 14.09 -5.51 -2.77
CA ALA A 49 14.45 -5.95 -1.43
C ALA A 49 13.49 -5.41 -0.35
N PHE A 50 13.00 -4.18 -0.50
CA PHE A 50 12.02 -3.59 0.42
C PHE A 50 10.68 -4.31 0.34
N VAL A 51 10.16 -4.52 -0.89
CA VAL A 51 8.90 -5.23 -1.09
C VAL A 51 8.98 -6.67 -0.58
N ASP A 52 10.06 -7.39 -0.87
CA ASP A 52 10.24 -8.77 -0.46
C ASP A 52 10.38 -8.92 1.07
N HIS A 53 11.11 -8.00 1.73
CA HIS A 53 11.25 -8.00 3.18
C HIS A 53 9.93 -7.71 3.89
N LEU A 54 9.16 -6.73 3.40
CA LEU A 54 7.89 -6.36 3.99
C LEU A 54 6.79 -7.40 3.74
N SER A 55 6.78 -8.01 2.55
CA SER A 55 5.76 -8.98 2.10
C SER A 55 4.33 -8.55 2.48
N PRO A 56 3.84 -7.42 1.93
CA PRO A 56 2.57 -6.84 2.36
C PRO A 56 1.37 -7.62 1.82
N VAL A 57 0.34 -7.80 2.64
CA VAL A 57 -0.96 -8.38 2.21
C VAL A 57 -1.74 -7.38 1.35
N HIS A 58 -1.84 -6.13 1.81
CA HIS A 58 -2.43 -5.03 1.05
C HIS A 58 -1.42 -3.91 0.82
N VAL A 59 -1.45 -3.35 -0.38
CA VAL A 59 -0.72 -2.13 -0.72
C VAL A 59 -1.68 -1.06 -1.23
N VAL A 60 -1.57 0.15 -0.68
CA VAL A 60 -2.38 1.30 -1.06
C VAL A 60 -1.49 2.36 -1.72
N TYR A 61 -1.81 2.72 -2.94
CA TYR A 61 -1.21 3.82 -3.65
C TYR A 61 -2.08 5.06 -3.45
N ALA A 62 -1.60 5.99 -2.63
CA ALA A 62 -2.22 7.29 -2.42
C ALA A 62 -1.99 8.22 -3.62
N ALA A 63 -2.45 7.83 -4.81
CA ALA A 63 -2.25 8.54 -6.07
C ALA A 63 -3.59 9.01 -6.65
N GLY A 64 -3.62 10.25 -7.14
CA GLY A 64 -4.81 10.84 -7.76
C GLY A 64 -5.21 10.14 -9.07
N PHE A 65 -6.50 10.25 -9.42
CA PHE A 65 -7.00 9.75 -10.71
C PHE A 65 -6.36 10.55 -11.85
N ASN A 66 -5.81 9.86 -12.86
CA ASN A 66 -5.17 10.47 -14.02
C ASN A 66 -4.04 11.46 -13.67
N HIS A 67 -3.29 11.19 -12.60
CA HIS A 67 -2.19 12.04 -12.16
C HIS A 67 -1.06 12.07 -13.21
N HIS A 68 -0.59 13.29 -13.54
CA HIS A 68 0.36 13.53 -14.65
C HIS A 68 1.71 12.80 -14.47
N PHE A 69 2.07 12.43 -13.24
CA PHE A 69 3.31 11.72 -12.92
C PHE A 69 3.21 10.20 -13.17
N GLY A 70 2.01 9.67 -13.47
CA GLY A 70 1.81 8.27 -13.81
C GLY A 70 2.01 7.30 -12.64
N HIS A 71 1.61 7.70 -11.43
CA HIS A 71 1.68 6.88 -10.23
C HIS A 71 0.37 6.08 -9.99
N PRO A 72 0.48 4.82 -9.51
CA PRO A 72 1.71 4.06 -9.33
C PRO A 72 2.34 3.70 -10.67
N THR A 73 3.68 3.70 -10.71
CA THR A 73 4.39 3.29 -11.93
C THR A 73 4.16 1.80 -12.20
N LYS A 74 4.07 1.41 -13.49
CA LYS A 74 3.79 0.02 -13.90
C LYS A 74 4.79 -0.99 -13.30
N SER A 75 6.07 -0.60 -13.16
CA SER A 75 7.10 -1.47 -12.56
C SER A 75 6.86 -1.72 -11.08
N VAL A 76 6.54 -0.67 -10.31
CA VAL A 76 6.22 -0.78 -8.88
C VAL A 76 4.94 -1.57 -8.66
N PHE A 77 3.89 -1.29 -9.44
CA PHE A 77 2.64 -2.05 -9.36
C PHE A 77 2.86 -3.55 -9.58
N LYS A 78 3.59 -3.91 -10.66
CA LYS A 78 3.93 -5.31 -10.96
C LYS A 78 4.77 -5.96 -9.86
N ARG A 79 5.66 -5.21 -9.20
CA ARG A 79 6.50 -5.72 -8.12
C ARG A 79 5.66 -6.17 -6.93
N TYR A 80 4.75 -5.33 -6.47
CA TYR A 80 3.82 -5.69 -5.39
C TYR A 80 2.87 -6.82 -5.79
N GLN A 81 2.39 -6.82 -7.04
CA GLN A 81 1.56 -7.91 -7.55
C GLN A 81 2.29 -9.26 -7.53
N ARG A 82 3.57 -9.29 -7.92
CA ARG A 82 4.40 -10.52 -7.84
C ARG A 82 4.66 -10.97 -6.41
N ALA A 83 4.71 -10.04 -5.47
CA ALA A 83 4.81 -10.34 -4.04
C ALA A 83 3.47 -10.83 -3.44
N GLY A 84 2.40 -10.93 -4.24
CA GLY A 84 1.08 -11.40 -3.80
C GLY A 84 0.22 -10.33 -3.13
N ALA A 85 0.63 -9.06 -3.18
CA ALA A 85 -0.10 -7.98 -2.52
C ALA A 85 -1.38 -7.61 -3.29
N HIS A 86 -2.46 -7.39 -2.55
CA HIS A 86 -3.70 -6.81 -3.07
C HIS A 86 -3.53 -5.30 -3.21
N ALA A 87 -3.58 -4.83 -4.46
CA ALA A 87 -3.30 -3.43 -4.80
C ALA A 87 -4.56 -2.55 -4.83
N TRP A 88 -4.48 -1.40 -4.18
CA TRP A 88 -5.54 -0.39 -4.16
C TRP A 88 -5.02 0.97 -4.61
N VAL A 89 -5.75 1.69 -5.45
CA VAL A 89 -5.38 3.04 -5.89
C VAL A 89 -6.48 4.01 -5.49
N THR A 90 -6.19 4.97 -4.60
CA THR A 90 -7.21 5.88 -4.06
C THR A 90 -7.92 6.70 -5.14
N GLY A 91 -7.21 7.11 -6.20
CA GLY A 91 -7.82 7.78 -7.36
C GLY A 91 -8.90 6.95 -8.07
N ALA A 92 -8.76 5.62 -8.09
CA ALA A 92 -9.72 4.70 -8.69
C ALA A 92 -10.81 4.26 -7.68
N SER A 93 -10.43 4.05 -6.43
CA SER A 93 -11.26 3.47 -5.37
C SER A 93 -12.05 4.49 -4.53
N GLY A 94 -11.68 5.78 -4.58
CA GLY A 94 -12.08 6.73 -3.55
C GLY A 94 -11.35 6.45 -2.23
N ALA A 95 -11.96 6.82 -1.10
CA ALA A 95 -11.45 6.41 0.21
C ALA A 95 -11.46 4.88 0.32
N ILE A 96 -10.41 4.31 0.90
CA ILE A 96 -10.31 2.86 1.15
C ILE A 96 -10.39 2.67 2.66
N ILE A 97 -11.37 1.90 3.12
CA ILE A 97 -11.60 1.67 4.53
C ILE A 97 -11.13 0.27 4.89
N PHE A 98 -10.20 0.20 5.85
CA PHE A 98 -9.75 -1.03 6.48
C PHE A 98 -10.41 -1.12 7.84
N LYS A 99 -11.33 -2.09 8.01
CA LYS A 99 -12.08 -2.30 9.24
C LYS A 99 -11.65 -3.62 9.86
N TRP A 100 -11.24 -3.59 11.12
CA TRP A 100 -10.99 -4.79 11.90
C TRP A 100 -12.10 -5.03 12.91
N ASP A 101 -12.61 -6.26 12.96
CA ASP A 101 -13.53 -6.66 14.01
C ASP A 101 -12.78 -6.96 15.34
N GLY A 102 -13.50 -7.46 16.34
CA GLY A 102 -12.92 -7.86 17.64
C GLY A 102 -12.02 -9.09 17.55
N ASN A 103 -12.13 -9.88 16.48
CA ASN A 103 -11.41 -11.14 16.26
C ASN A 103 -10.21 -10.98 15.33
N GLY A 104 -9.96 -9.76 14.82
CA GLY A 104 -8.85 -9.47 13.91
C GLY A 104 -9.15 -9.82 12.45
N TYR A 105 -10.40 -10.11 12.10
CA TYR A 105 -10.83 -10.20 10.70
C TYR A 105 -10.71 -8.83 10.05
N LEU A 106 -10.09 -8.76 8.87
CA LEU A 106 -9.92 -7.53 8.11
C LEU A 106 -10.94 -7.49 6.96
N GLU A 107 -11.84 -6.52 7.02
CA GLU A 107 -12.73 -6.17 5.92
C GLU A 107 -12.17 -4.93 5.21
N VAL A 108 -12.06 -4.99 3.88
CA VAL A 108 -11.56 -3.89 3.05
C VAL A 108 -12.61 -3.50 2.03
N TYR A 109 -13.02 -2.24 2.02
CA TYR A 109 -14.00 -1.75 1.07
C TYR A 109 -13.64 -0.36 0.53
N PRO A 110 -13.66 -0.19 -0.81
CA PRO A 110 -13.50 1.12 -1.45
C PRO A 110 -14.83 1.88 -1.45
N TRP A 111 -14.79 3.17 -1.08
CA TRP A 111 -15.97 4.02 -0.94
C TRP A 111 -16.72 4.22 -2.26
N ARG A 112 -16.00 4.26 -3.39
CA ARG A 112 -16.62 4.46 -4.70
C ARG A 112 -17.54 3.31 -5.11
N ASP A 113 -17.27 2.09 -4.62
CA ASP A 113 -18.13 0.93 -4.90
C ASP A 113 -19.39 0.92 -4.02
N GLN A 114 -19.32 1.48 -2.80
CA GLN A 114 -20.48 1.63 -1.92
C GLN A 114 -21.39 2.80 -2.30
N ALA A 115 -20.82 3.86 -2.89
CA ALA A 115 -21.55 5.06 -3.26
C ALA A 115 -22.17 5.01 -4.68
N ARG A 116 -22.18 3.85 -5.35
CA ARG A 116 -22.92 3.65 -6.61
C ARG A 116 -24.42 3.81 -6.34
N ARG A 117 -24.93 5.03 -6.47
CA ARG A 117 -26.38 5.29 -6.50
C ARG A 117 -26.95 4.63 -7.76
N TYR A 118 -28.00 3.82 -7.58
CA TYR A 118 -28.71 3.11 -8.65
C TYR A 118 -29.44 4.00 -9.66
N TRP A 119 -29.40 5.33 -9.51
CA TRP A 119 -30.15 6.25 -10.36
C TRP A 119 -29.20 7.24 -11.06
N HIS A 120 -29.08 7.04 -12.38
CA HIS A 120 -28.70 8.02 -13.41
C HIS A 120 -29.95 8.43 -14.17
#